data_AF-A0A2U1NFN4-F1
#
_entry.id   AF-A0A2U1NFN4-F1
#
_cell.length_a   1.000
_cell.length_b   1.000
_cell.length_c   1.000
_cell.angle_alpha   90.00
_cell.angle_beta   90.00
_cell.angle_gamma   90.00
#
_symmetry.space_group_name_H-M   'P 1'
#
loop_
_entity.id
_entity.type
_entity.pdbx_description
1 polymer ?
#
loop_
_entity_poly.entity_id
_entity_poly.type
_entity_poly.pdbx_seq_one_letter_code
_entity_poly.pdbx_strand_id
1 'polypeptide(L)'
;MLGFPQINYVSKDGTITFQDGITVDADIIFHCTGYKLQYPFLKTNGIVTIQDKRIGPLYKHVFPPQLAPKLSFVSIPEQSFTFSIIECQSRWIAHTLSKKVSLPSEEEMLGEVEKYYEEMKEKGIPEHLTHYIGFQIGCLLKLEWLWTRSQKKCSNILSTVKWWVV
;
A
#
# COMPACT_ATOMS: atom_id res chain seq x y z
N MET A 1 -0.07 -21.64 -14.95
CA MET A 1 1.09 -21.41 -14.07
C MET A 1 1.68 -22.79 -13.80
N LEU A 2 2.84 -23.12 -14.39
CA LEU A 2 3.49 -24.42 -14.14
C LEU A 2 3.88 -24.45 -12.67
N GLY A 3 3.14 -25.24 -11.88
CA GLY A 3 3.32 -25.35 -10.44
C GLY A 3 4.56 -26.18 -10.16
N PHE A 4 5.72 -25.54 -10.10
CA PHE A 4 6.89 -26.19 -9.54
C PHE A 4 6.64 -26.40 -8.04
N PRO A 5 6.91 -27.61 -7.52
CA PRO A 5 6.77 -27.92 -6.10
C PRO A 5 7.64 -27.00 -5.25
N GLN A 6 7.24 -26.75 -4.00
CA GLN A 6 8.06 -25.98 -3.07
C GLN A 6 9.35 -26.76 -2.74
N ILE A 7 10.44 -26.02 -2.52
CA ILE A 7 11.69 -26.59 -2.03
C ILE A 7 11.47 -27.11 -0.60
N ASN A 8 11.90 -28.34 -0.33
CA ASN A 8 11.90 -28.94 1.00
C ASN A 8 13.22 -28.62 1.73
N TYR A 9 14.35 -28.97 1.13
CA TYR A 9 15.69 -28.64 1.64
C TYR A 9 16.73 -28.61 0.53
N VAL A 10 17.87 -27.98 0.83
CA VAL A 10 19.04 -27.92 -0.05
C VAL A 10 20.18 -28.67 0.64
N SER A 11 20.73 -29.67 -0.04
CA SER A 11 21.86 -30.46 0.42
C SER A 11 23.18 -29.70 0.22
N LYS A 12 24.21 -30.06 0.99
CA LYS A 12 25.52 -29.37 0.95
C LYS A 12 26.27 -29.55 -0.37
N ASP A 13 25.91 -30.57 -1.15
CA ASP A 13 26.46 -30.91 -2.46
C ASP A 13 25.80 -30.13 -3.61
N GLY A 14 24.80 -29.29 -3.34
CA GLY A 14 24.09 -28.50 -4.36
C GLY A 14 22.82 -29.15 -4.89
N THR A 15 22.46 -30.34 -4.40
CA THR A 15 21.19 -30.98 -4.74
C THR A 15 20.02 -30.36 -3.98
N ILE A 16 19.00 -29.92 -4.72
CA ILE A 16 17.75 -29.36 -4.19
C ILE A 16 16.69 -30.45 -4.22
N THR A 17 16.08 -30.73 -3.07
CA THR A 17 14.95 -31.68 -2.97
C THR A 17 13.65 -30.92 -2.82
N PHE A 18 12.68 -31.22 -3.67
CA PHE A 18 11.34 -30.64 -3.65
C PHE A 18 10.37 -31.47 -2.79
N GLN A 19 9.22 -30.90 -2.42
CA GLN A 19 8.23 -31.58 -1.58
C GLN A 19 7.63 -32.85 -2.19
N ASP A 20 7.64 -32.98 -3.51
CA ASP A 20 7.19 -34.17 -4.23
C ASP A 20 8.29 -35.25 -4.37
N GLY A 21 9.47 -35.00 -3.82
CA GLY A 21 10.62 -35.90 -3.87
C GLY A 21 11.49 -35.76 -5.11
N ILE A 22 11.14 -34.88 -6.06
CA ILE A 22 12.00 -34.57 -7.21
C ILE A 22 13.28 -33.90 -6.72
N THR A 23 14.40 -34.21 -7.36
CA THR A 23 15.72 -33.63 -7.08
C THR A 23 16.29 -32.95 -8.31
N VAL A 24 16.98 -31.84 -8.11
CA VAL A 24 17.67 -31.07 -9.17
C VAL A 24 18.99 -30.55 -8.62
N ASP A 25 20.05 -30.63 -9.40
CA ASP A 25 21.34 -30.00 -9.07
C ASP A 25 21.37 -28.55 -9.57
N ALA A 26 21.83 -27.63 -8.71
CA ALA A 26 21.93 -26.22 -9.04
C ALA A 26 23.22 -25.58 -8.51
N ASP A 27 23.89 -24.82 -9.36
CA ASP A 27 25.09 -24.07 -8.96
C ASP A 27 24.76 -22.78 -8.18
N ILE A 28 23.60 -22.17 -8.45
CA ILE A 28 23.20 -20.86 -7.92
C ILE A 28 21.71 -20.87 -7.57
N ILE A 29 21.37 -20.33 -6.40
CA ILE A 29 19.98 -20.15 -5.95
C ILE A 29 19.69 -18.65 -5.80
N PHE A 30 18.73 -18.14 -6.58
CA PHE A 30 18.22 -16.78 -6.43
C PHE A 30 16.96 -16.76 -5.57
N HIS A 31 17.01 -16.09 -4.42
CA HIS A 31 15.84 -15.89 -3.57
C HIS A 31 14.99 -14.72 -4.07
N CYS A 32 13.95 -15.02 -4.86
CA CYS A 32 12.99 -14.05 -5.38
C CYS A 32 11.69 -14.01 -4.54
N THR A 33 11.78 -14.17 -3.21
CA THR A 33 10.61 -14.30 -2.30
C THR A 33 10.00 -12.97 -1.84
N GLY A 34 10.43 -11.86 -2.44
CA GLY A 34 9.94 -10.51 -2.14
C GLY A 34 10.60 -9.86 -0.93
N TYR A 35 9.97 -8.82 -0.40
CA TYR A 35 10.51 -7.97 0.67
C TYR A 35 9.60 -7.97 1.92
N LYS A 36 10.22 -7.71 3.08
CA LYS A 36 9.52 -7.42 4.34
C LYS A 36 9.47 -5.91 4.56
N LEU A 37 8.28 -5.38 4.85
CA LEU A 37 8.11 -3.97 5.22
C LEU A 37 8.56 -3.77 6.68
N GLN A 38 9.53 -2.88 6.89
CA GLN A 38 10.04 -2.54 8.21
C GLN A 38 10.41 -1.05 8.28
N TYR A 39 10.03 -0.39 9.36
CA TYR A 39 10.34 1.02 9.63
C TYR A 39 10.98 1.15 11.02
N PRO A 40 12.26 0.74 11.20
CA PRO A 40 12.91 0.67 12.52
C PRO A 40 13.02 2.03 13.23
N PHE A 41 12.94 3.12 12.48
CA PHE A 41 12.93 4.49 13.01
C PHE A 41 11.56 4.92 13.55
N LEU A 42 10.47 4.25 13.16
CA LEU A 42 9.11 4.65 13.49
C LEU A 42 8.65 3.99 14.79
N LYS A 43 8.87 4.68 15.91
CA LYS A 43 8.42 4.22 17.23
C LYS A 43 7.07 4.85 17.58
N THR A 44 5.99 4.11 17.34
CA THR A 44 4.60 4.56 17.58
C THR A 44 3.98 3.99 18.86
N ASN A 45 4.75 3.30 19.69
CA ASN A 45 4.26 2.65 20.92
C ASN A 45 3.01 1.78 20.71
N GLY A 46 2.91 1.11 19.56
CA GLY A 46 1.79 0.23 19.21
C GLY A 46 0.62 0.92 18.50
N ILE A 47 0.62 2.25 18.35
CA ILE A 47 -0.45 2.97 17.62
C ILE A 47 -0.47 2.58 16.15
N VAL A 48 0.70 2.30 15.56
CA VAL A 48 0.82 1.74 14.21
C VAL A 48 1.55 0.42 14.30
N THR A 49 0.98 -0.63 13.74
CA THR A 49 1.55 -1.96 13.64
C THR A 49 1.95 -2.26 12.20
N ILE A 50 3.08 -2.96 12.04
CA ILE A 50 3.56 -3.45 10.75
C ILE A 50 3.73 -4.95 10.88
N GLN A 51 2.80 -5.71 10.31
CA GLN A 51 2.77 -7.16 10.40
C GLN A 51 2.36 -7.73 9.04
N ASP A 52 3.09 -8.73 8.56
CA ASP A 52 2.79 -9.45 7.31
C ASP A 52 2.41 -8.52 6.14
N LYS A 53 3.29 -7.57 5.81
CA LYS A 53 3.09 -6.52 4.77
C LYS A 53 1.92 -5.56 4.98
N ARG A 54 1.17 -5.66 6.08
CA ARG A 54 0.12 -4.73 6.45
C ARG A 54 0.66 -3.67 7.41
N ILE A 55 0.35 -2.42 7.12
CA ILE A 55 0.58 -1.26 7.98
C ILE A 55 -0.81 -0.79 8.42
N GLY A 56 -1.08 -0.80 9.73
CA GLY A 56 -2.40 -0.49 10.23
C GLY A 56 -2.42 0.06 11.65
N PRO A 57 -3.54 0.66 12.07
CA PRO A 57 -4.71 1.04 11.27
C PRO A 57 -4.40 2.25 10.37
N LEU A 58 -4.91 2.27 9.12
CA LEU A 58 -4.70 3.39 8.18
C LEU A 58 -6.00 3.79 7.47
N TYR A 59 -6.48 5.00 7.77
CA TYR A 59 -7.55 5.66 7.02
C TYR A 59 -7.12 5.90 5.57
N LYS A 60 -7.87 5.31 4.63
CA LYS A 60 -7.62 5.38 3.18
C LYS A 60 -6.18 5.01 2.79
N HIS A 61 -5.54 4.12 3.54
CA HIS A 61 -4.13 3.71 3.35
C HIS A 61 -3.12 4.87 3.47
N VAL A 62 -3.50 5.99 4.10
CA VAL A 62 -2.64 7.18 4.25
C VAL A 62 -2.43 7.55 5.71
N PHE A 63 -3.51 7.74 6.48
CA PHE A 63 -3.43 8.37 7.79
C PHE A 63 -3.68 7.35 8.92
N PRO A 64 -2.74 7.15 9.85
CA PRO A 64 -3.05 6.53 11.12
C PRO A 64 -3.97 7.45 11.94
N PRO A 65 -5.22 7.05 12.28
CA PRO A 65 -6.23 7.95 12.83
C PRO A 65 -5.76 8.80 14.03
N GLN A 66 -5.13 8.15 15.01
CA GLN A 66 -4.62 8.78 16.24
C GLN A 66 -3.44 9.75 16.03
N LEU A 67 -2.73 9.64 14.91
CA LEU A 67 -1.54 10.44 14.62
C LEU A 67 -1.76 11.41 13.44
N ALA A 68 -2.96 11.43 12.87
CA ALA A 68 -3.27 12.29 11.75
C ALA A 68 -3.38 13.78 12.17
N PRO A 69 -2.96 14.74 11.34
CA PRO A 69 -2.19 14.57 10.10
C PRO A 69 -0.67 14.57 10.32
N LYS A 70 -0.18 14.44 11.57
CA LYS A 70 1.25 14.53 11.92
C LYS A 70 2.07 13.38 11.34
N LEU A 71 1.47 12.21 11.20
CA LEU A 71 2.04 11.06 10.52
C LEU A 71 1.16 10.70 9.32
N SER A 72 1.80 10.40 8.20
CA SER A 72 1.13 9.97 6.96
C SER A 72 2.04 9.03 6.20
N PHE A 73 1.46 8.09 5.49
CA PHE A 73 2.18 7.19 4.62
C PHE A 73 1.80 7.45 3.16
N VAL A 74 2.80 7.34 2.29
CA VAL A 74 2.65 7.47 0.84
C VAL A 74 3.27 6.23 0.21
N SER A 75 2.70 5.76 -0.89
CA SER A 75 3.27 4.65 -1.67
C SER A 75 3.30 3.28 -0.95
N ILE A 76 2.45 3.04 0.05
CA ILE A 76 2.24 1.69 0.58
C ILE A 76 1.56 0.76 -0.45
N PRO A 77 0.56 1.24 -1.23
CA PRO A 77 -0.17 0.35 -2.12
C PRO A 77 0.68 -0.33 -3.19
N GLU A 78 0.54 -1.65 -3.32
CA GLU A 78 1.27 -2.48 -4.29
C GLU A 78 0.42 -2.61 -5.58
N GLN A 79 0.57 -1.70 -6.55
CA GLN A 79 -0.09 -1.81 -7.87
C GLN A 79 0.58 -0.99 -8.98
N SER A 80 0.38 -1.41 -10.25
CA SER A 80 0.85 -0.80 -11.51
C SER A 80 0.55 0.69 -11.73
N PHE A 81 -0.39 1.29 -10.98
CA PHE A 81 -0.71 2.73 -11.04
C PHE A 81 0.02 3.54 -9.96
N THR A 82 1.20 3.08 -9.56
CA THR A 82 1.97 3.59 -8.40
C THR A 82 2.08 5.11 -8.42
N PHE A 83 2.47 5.71 -9.55
CA PHE A 83 2.68 7.15 -9.66
C PHE A 83 1.41 7.98 -9.46
N SER A 84 0.29 7.59 -10.06
CA SER A 84 -0.98 8.32 -9.93
C SER A 84 -1.52 8.25 -8.50
N ILE A 85 -1.38 7.10 -7.84
CA ILE A 85 -1.76 6.94 -6.43
C ILE A 85 -0.87 7.82 -5.54
N ILE A 86 0.44 7.81 -5.76
CA ILE A 86 1.40 8.65 -5.01
C ILE A 86 1.06 10.14 -5.18
N GLU A 87 0.80 10.59 -6.41
CA GLU A 87 0.46 11.99 -6.69
C GLU A 87 -0.83 12.41 -5.96
N CYS A 88 -1.85 11.56 -5.99
CA CYS A 88 -3.11 11.79 -5.30
C CYS A 88 -2.93 11.82 -3.77
N GLN A 89 -2.24 10.84 -3.19
CA GLN A 89 -1.94 10.81 -1.75
C GLN A 89 -1.14 12.04 -1.32
N SER A 90 -0.11 12.41 -2.09
CA SER A 90 0.75 13.56 -1.80
C SER A 90 -0.01 14.88 -1.85
N ARG A 91 -0.85 15.09 -2.86
CA ARG A 91 -1.71 16.29 -2.95
C ARG A 91 -2.70 16.37 -1.80
N TRP A 92 -3.31 15.24 -1.43
CA TRP A 92 -4.25 15.20 -0.31
C TRP A 92 -3.57 15.52 1.01
N ILE A 93 -2.41 14.92 1.29
CA ILE A 93 -1.60 15.24 2.48
C ILE A 93 -1.23 16.72 2.50
N ALA A 94 -0.75 17.29 1.39
CA ALA A 94 -0.40 18.70 1.31
C ALA A 94 -1.62 19.62 1.56
N HIS A 95 -2.80 19.26 1.04
CA HIS A 95 -4.04 20.00 1.32
C HIS A 95 -4.49 19.90 2.77
N THR A 96 -4.34 18.74 3.40
CA THR A 96 -4.62 18.55 4.83
C THR A 96 -3.66 19.37 5.69
N LEU A 97 -2.35 19.29 5.44
CA LEU A 97 -1.33 20.04 6.18
C LEU A 97 -1.48 21.55 6.02
N SER A 98 -1.90 22.02 4.84
CA SER A 98 -2.20 23.44 4.57
C SER A 98 -3.61 23.87 5.02
N LYS A 99 -4.36 23.00 5.71
CA LYS A 99 -5.73 23.25 6.20
C LYS A 99 -6.74 23.61 5.09
N LYS A 100 -6.43 23.29 3.83
CA LYS A 100 -7.35 23.45 2.68
C LYS A 100 -8.41 22.35 2.66
N VAL A 101 -8.13 21.21 3.29
CA VAL A 101 -9.03 20.08 3.48
C VAL A 101 -8.95 19.67 4.96
N SER A 102 -10.10 19.47 5.60
CA SER A 102 -10.18 18.89 6.94
C SER A 102 -10.27 17.37 6.86
N LEU A 103 -9.59 16.69 7.78
CA LEU A 103 -9.86 15.28 8.03
C LEU A 103 -11.13 15.12 8.85
N PRO A 104 -11.83 13.99 8.73
CA PRO A 104 -12.87 13.61 9.67
C PRO A 104 -12.29 13.37 11.06
N SER A 105 -13.16 13.17 12.06
CA SER A 105 -12.73 12.88 13.43
C SER A 105 -11.94 11.57 13.51
N GLU A 106 -11.19 11.39 14.58
CA GLU A 106 -10.46 10.15 14.83
C GLU A 106 -11.40 8.92 14.84
N GLU A 107 -12.55 9.06 15.49
CA GLU A 107 -13.57 8.01 15.60
C GLU A 107 -14.16 7.66 14.23
N GLU A 108 -14.46 8.66 13.40
CA GLU A 108 -14.96 8.44 12.03
C GLU A 108 -13.90 7.73 11.17
N MET A 109 -12.63 8.13 11.28
CA MET A 109 -11.54 7.47 10.57
C MET A 109 -11.36 6.01 11.02
N LEU A 110 -11.42 5.74 12.32
CA LEU A 110 -11.31 4.38 12.86
C LEU A 110 -12.49 3.51 12.42
N GLY A 111 -13.71 4.02 12.49
CA GLY A 111 -14.90 3.30 12.03
C GLY A 111 -14.84 2.92 10.55
N GLU A 112 -14.31 3.80 9.69
CA GLU A 112 -14.08 3.46 8.28
C GLU A 112 -12.98 2.40 8.08
N VAL A 113 -11.94 2.39 8.93
CA VAL A 113 -10.88 1.39 8.89
C VAL A 113 -11.40 0.02 9.31
N GLU A 114 -12.14 -0.05 10.42
CA GLU A 114 -12.73 -1.28 10.95
C GLU A 114 -13.71 -1.88 9.94
N LYS A 115 -14.62 -1.07 9.40
CA LYS A 115 -15.54 -1.49 8.34
C LYS A 115 -14.79 -2.07 7.13
N TYR A 116 -13.69 -1.45 6.71
CA TYR A 116 -12.90 -1.97 5.60
C TYR A 116 -12.26 -3.33 5.93
N TYR A 117 -11.78 -3.53 7.15
CA TYR A 117 -11.24 -4.81 7.60
C TYR A 117 -12.31 -5.90 7.69
N GLU A 118 -13.52 -5.57 8.11
CA GLU A 118 -14.67 -6.48 8.08
C GLU A 118 -15.01 -6.90 6.65
N GLU A 119 -15.14 -5.94 5.72
CA GLU A 119 -15.41 -6.23 4.30
C GLU A 119 -14.32 -7.11 3.66
N MET A 120 -13.05 -6.91 4.03
CA MET A 120 -11.95 -7.77 3.58
C MET A 120 -12.11 -9.21 4.10
N LYS A 121 -12.44 -9.34 5.38
CA LYS A 121 -12.63 -10.63 6.04
C LYS A 121 -13.81 -11.39 5.44
N GLU A 122 -14.93 -10.72 5.20
CA GLU A 122 -16.12 -11.30 4.54
C GLU A 122 -15.80 -11.81 3.13
N LYS A 123 -14.94 -11.10 2.40
CA LYS A 123 -14.48 -11.50 1.06
C LYS A 123 -13.37 -12.55 1.08
N GLY A 124 -12.92 -12.98 2.26
CA GLY A 124 -11.80 -13.92 2.41
C GLY A 124 -10.47 -13.36 1.91
N ILE A 125 -10.30 -12.04 1.87
CA ILE A 125 -9.07 -11.40 1.41
C ILE A 125 -8.03 -11.48 2.53
N PRO A 126 -6.84 -12.08 2.28
CA PRO A 126 -5.75 -12.11 3.26
C PRO A 126 -5.30 -10.72 3.72
N GLU A 127 -4.89 -10.60 4.98
CA GLU A 127 -4.46 -9.33 5.57
C GLU A 127 -3.24 -8.71 4.88
N HIS A 128 -2.31 -9.52 4.38
CA HIS A 128 -1.15 -9.01 3.65
C HIS A 128 -1.51 -8.32 2.33
N LEU A 129 -2.75 -8.50 1.83
CA LEU A 129 -3.29 -7.82 0.67
C LEU A 129 -4.09 -6.55 1.03
N THR A 130 -4.09 -6.11 2.30
CA THR A 130 -4.79 -4.90 2.75
C THR A 130 -4.43 -3.66 1.94
N HIS A 131 -3.20 -3.55 1.43
CA HIS A 131 -2.78 -2.40 0.63
C HIS A 131 -2.84 -2.65 -0.89
N TYR A 132 -3.36 -3.80 -1.32
CA TYR A 132 -3.53 -4.09 -2.74
C TYR A 132 -4.80 -3.40 -3.26
N ILE A 133 -4.62 -2.21 -3.87
CA ILE A 133 -5.70 -1.35 -4.36
C ILE A 133 -6.41 -1.92 -5.61
N GLY A 134 -5.91 -3.00 -6.21
CA GLY A 134 -6.51 -3.63 -7.40
C GLY A 134 -7.95 -4.12 -7.21
N PHE A 135 -8.43 -4.30 -5.98
CA PHE A 135 -9.82 -4.61 -5.66
C PHE A 135 -10.72 -3.39 -5.40
N GLN A 136 -10.13 -2.18 -5.32
CA GLN A 136 -10.83 -0.93 -5.05
C GLN A 136 -10.91 -0.05 -6.31
N ILE A 137 -11.68 -0.47 -7.32
CA ILE A 137 -12.10 0.42 -8.44
C ILE A 137 -12.73 1.72 -7.90
N GLY A 138 -13.34 1.67 -6.72
CA GLY A 138 -13.89 2.83 -6.02
C GLY A 138 -12.85 3.86 -5.54
N CYS A 139 -11.57 3.51 -5.42
CA CYS A 139 -10.53 4.48 -5.00
C CYS A 139 -10.22 5.48 -6.13
N LEU A 140 -10.24 5.04 -7.40
CA LEU A 140 -10.15 5.96 -8.55
C LEU A 140 -11.37 6.88 -8.62
N LEU A 141 -12.58 6.37 -8.36
CA LEU A 141 -13.81 7.17 -8.34
C LEU A 141 -13.91 8.14 -7.14
N LYS A 142 -13.40 7.75 -5.96
CA LYS A 142 -13.29 8.69 -4.80
C LYS A 142 -12.18 9.71 -5.00
N LEU A 143 -11.08 9.34 -5.67
CA LEU A 143 -10.05 10.29 -6.11
C LEU A 143 -10.55 11.20 -7.23
N GLU A 144 -11.53 10.78 -8.02
CA GLU A 144 -12.25 11.62 -8.97
C GLU A 144 -12.90 12.82 -8.26
N TRP A 145 -13.33 12.67 -7.00
CA TRP A 145 -13.84 13.77 -6.16
C TRP A 145 -12.75 14.80 -5.77
N LEU A 146 -11.53 14.32 -5.47
CA LEU A 146 -10.36 15.19 -5.25
C LEU A 146 -9.88 15.82 -6.57
N TRP A 147 -9.94 15.07 -7.68
CA TRP A 147 -9.57 15.52 -9.01
C TRP A 147 -10.53 16.59 -9.56
N THR A 148 -11.85 16.38 -9.46
CA THR A 148 -12.88 17.33 -9.93
C THR A 148 -12.90 18.63 -9.12
N ARG A 149 -12.59 18.61 -7.82
CA ARG A 149 -12.41 19.85 -7.03
C ARG A 149 -11.09 20.56 -7.30
N SER A 150 -10.01 19.82 -7.54
CA SER A 150 -8.71 20.41 -7.91
C SER A 150 -8.78 21.13 -9.26
N GLN A 151 -9.49 20.58 -10.25
CA GLN A 151 -9.67 21.20 -11.57
C GLN A 151 -10.44 22.54 -11.50
N LYS A 152 -11.50 22.63 -10.68
CA LYS A 152 -12.30 23.87 -10.56
C LYS A 152 -11.57 25.06 -9.91
N LYS A 153 -10.44 24.82 -9.21
CA LYS A 153 -9.63 25.87 -8.57
C LYS A 153 -8.28 26.11 -9.24
N CYS A 154 -7.85 25.20 -10.12
CA CYS A 154 -6.58 25.26 -10.85
C CYS A 154 -6.73 25.64 -12.33
N SER A 155 -7.83 26.30 -12.73
CA SER A 155 -7.91 26.92 -14.07
C SER A 155 -6.87 28.04 -14.28
N ASN A 156 -6.25 28.54 -13.20
CA ASN A 156 -5.24 29.61 -13.26
C ASN A 156 -3.78 29.17 -13.02
N ILE A 157 -3.49 27.85 -12.92
CA ILE A 157 -2.11 27.33 -12.72
C ILE A 157 -1.67 26.38 -13.84
N LEU A 158 -2.60 25.92 -14.69
CA LEU A 158 -2.30 25.01 -15.80
C LEU A 158 -1.56 25.67 -16.99
N SER A 159 -1.20 26.96 -16.92
CA SER A 159 -0.42 27.63 -17.97
C SER A 159 1.09 27.45 -17.86
N THR A 160 1.63 26.88 -16.77
CA THR A 160 3.10 26.97 -16.51
C THR A 160 3.84 25.64 -16.35
N VAL A 161 3.20 24.48 -16.57
CA VAL A 161 3.92 23.19 -16.58
C VAL A 161 3.87 22.59 -17.99
N LYS A 162 4.77 23.10 -18.85
CA LYS A 162 5.12 22.44 -20.12
C LYS A 162 5.92 21.20 -19.78
N TRP A 163 5.30 20.04 -19.97
CA TRP A 163 5.96 18.74 -19.96
C TRP A 163 7.07 18.72 -21.02
N TRP A 164 8.32 18.65 -20.59
CA TRP A 164 9.39 18.09 -21.42
C TRP A 164 9.61 16.67 -20.94
N VAL A 165 9.16 15.72 -21.75
CA VAL A 165 9.67 14.35 -21.73
C VAL A 165 11.02 14.41 -22.42
N VAL A 166 12.08 14.00 -21.71
CA VAL A 166 13.32 13.53 -22.32
C VAL A 166 13.37 12.03 -22.08
#